data_AF-A0A6M0KYU3-F1
#
_entry.id   AF-A0A6M0KYU3-F1
#
_cell.length_a   1.000
_cell.length_b   1.000
_cell.length_c   1.000
_cell.angle_alpha   90.00
_cell.angle_beta   90.00
_cell.angle_gamma   90.00
#
_symmetry.space_group_name_H-M   'P 1'
#
loop_
_entity.id
_entity.type
_entity.pdbx_description
1 polymer ?
#
loop_
_entity_poly.entity_id
_entity_poly.type
_entity_poly.pdbx_seq_one_letter_code
_entity_poly.pdbx_strand_id
1 'polypeptide(L)'
;MAKKKKKQSIKINNKIRELMSGEPFDEGIKKLDENILVELTMLLDLKVPMLTKKEMTRALRQTWAEADSTLRLGIVNLLEQLGVKTPSKRQVEDKVDHIVTILGEYEYTREEEQEILSAFIDSKLSKITDEKVANKLNYIRQNKIMRKWEAVLDVKFNTSSKMEFYHSYEFDIDDKTFRKTLLTFSDYIDN
;
A
#
# COMPACT_ATOMS: atom_id res chain seq x y z
N MET A 1 5.10 -23.46 -34.88
CA MET A 1 4.27 -22.22 -34.84
C MET A 1 3.14 -22.27 -33.78
N ALA A 2 2.45 -23.41 -33.60
CA ALA A 2 1.35 -23.54 -32.62
C ALA A 2 1.74 -23.30 -31.14
N LYS A 3 2.92 -23.76 -30.69
CA LYS A 3 3.42 -23.55 -29.31
C LYS A 3 3.62 -22.06 -28.96
N LYS A 4 4.08 -21.23 -29.92
CA LYS A 4 4.27 -19.78 -29.72
C LYS A 4 2.94 -19.04 -29.57
N LYS A 5 1.94 -19.34 -30.43
CA LYS A 5 0.58 -18.78 -30.34
C LYS A 5 -0.09 -19.10 -29.00
N LYS A 6 0.06 -20.34 -28.50
CA LYS A 6 -0.50 -20.75 -27.19
C LYS A 6 0.14 -19.98 -26.02
N LYS A 7 1.46 -19.77 -26.04
CA LYS A 7 2.17 -18.98 -25.01
C LYS A 7 1.74 -17.51 -25.00
N GLN A 8 1.50 -16.91 -26.17
CA GLN A 8 1.04 -15.52 -26.29
C GLN A 8 -0.37 -15.33 -25.76
N SER A 9 -1.30 -16.25 -26.08
CA SER A 9 -2.67 -16.24 -25.56
C SER A 9 -2.69 -16.32 -24.02
N ILE A 10 -1.87 -17.18 -23.42
CA ILE A 10 -1.74 -17.29 -21.96
C ILE A 10 -1.26 -15.96 -21.34
N LYS A 11 -0.26 -15.31 -21.94
CA LYS A 11 0.24 -14.00 -21.46
C LYS A 11 -0.85 -12.92 -21.49
N ILE A 12 -1.62 -12.86 -22.57
CA ILE A 12 -2.72 -11.89 -22.73
C ILE A 12 -3.80 -12.13 -21.66
N ASN A 13 -4.20 -13.39 -21.46
CA ASN A 13 -5.20 -13.73 -20.45
C ASN A 13 -4.71 -13.41 -19.02
N ASN A 14 -3.42 -13.62 -18.74
CA ASN A 14 -2.84 -13.24 -17.44
C ASN A 14 -2.86 -11.73 -17.25
N LYS A 15 -2.48 -10.95 -18.27
CA LYS A 15 -2.60 -9.48 -18.22
C LYS A 15 -4.03 -9.01 -17.98
N ILE A 16 -5.01 -9.60 -18.67
CA ILE A 16 -6.42 -9.28 -18.42
C ILE A 16 -6.81 -9.61 -16.98
N ARG A 17 -6.43 -10.79 -16.47
CA ARG A 17 -6.71 -11.14 -15.08
C ARG A 17 -6.07 -10.17 -14.11
N GLU A 18 -4.86 -9.69 -14.41
CA GLU A 18 -4.25 -8.62 -13.64
C GLU A 18 -5.16 -7.38 -13.70
N LEU A 19 -5.49 -6.82 -14.87
CA LEU A 19 -6.36 -5.64 -14.97
C LEU A 19 -7.76 -5.80 -14.31
N MET A 20 -8.30 -7.02 -14.29
CA MET A 20 -9.66 -7.35 -13.85
C MET A 20 -9.71 -8.01 -12.46
N SER A 21 -8.74 -7.75 -11.58
CA SER A 21 -8.78 -8.25 -10.19
C SER A 21 -8.86 -9.79 -10.06
N GLY A 22 -8.15 -10.49 -10.94
CA GLY A 22 -8.07 -11.95 -11.01
C GLY A 22 -9.15 -12.59 -11.88
N GLU A 23 -10.13 -11.82 -12.36
CA GLU A 23 -11.24 -12.35 -13.14
C GLU A 23 -10.92 -12.45 -14.65
N PRO A 24 -11.50 -13.43 -15.36
CA PRO A 24 -11.41 -13.46 -16.81
C PRO A 24 -12.13 -12.25 -17.43
N PHE A 25 -11.78 -11.91 -18.68
CA PHE A 25 -12.34 -10.76 -19.40
C PHE A 25 -13.86 -10.68 -19.29
N ASP A 26 -14.54 -11.80 -19.51
CA ASP A 26 -16.00 -11.86 -19.49
C ASP A 26 -16.56 -11.30 -18.18
N GLU A 27 -16.12 -11.79 -17.02
CA GLU A 27 -16.64 -11.34 -15.74
C GLU A 27 -16.11 -9.96 -15.33
N GLY A 28 -14.84 -9.69 -15.61
CA GLY A 28 -14.22 -8.39 -15.31
C GLY A 28 -14.91 -7.21 -16.02
N ILE A 29 -15.30 -7.39 -17.29
CA ILE A 29 -15.87 -6.31 -18.11
C ILE A 29 -17.20 -5.77 -17.55
N LYS A 30 -17.96 -6.60 -16.81
CA LYS A 30 -19.23 -6.20 -16.18
C LYS A 30 -19.03 -5.17 -15.07
N LYS A 31 -17.86 -5.19 -14.43
CA LYS A 31 -17.54 -4.37 -13.25
C LYS A 31 -16.93 -3.02 -13.60
N LEU A 32 -16.62 -2.80 -14.87
CA LEU A 32 -16.12 -1.49 -15.30
C LEU A 32 -17.23 -0.44 -15.25
N ASP A 33 -16.79 0.81 -15.07
CA ASP A 33 -17.64 1.98 -15.12
C ASP A 33 -18.20 2.19 -16.53
N GLU A 34 -19.40 2.74 -16.62
CA GLU A 34 -20.10 2.91 -17.90
C GLU A 34 -19.33 3.81 -18.87
N ASN A 35 -18.66 4.85 -18.36
CA ASN A 35 -17.81 5.73 -19.17
C ASN A 35 -16.68 4.96 -19.87
N ILE A 36 -16.02 4.04 -19.16
CA ILE A 36 -14.95 3.20 -19.71
C ILE A 36 -15.52 2.26 -20.79
N LEU A 37 -16.73 1.72 -20.57
CA LEU A 37 -17.39 0.86 -21.55
C LEU A 37 -17.76 1.63 -22.82
N VAL A 38 -18.31 2.85 -22.69
CA VAL A 38 -18.62 3.72 -23.83
C VAL A 38 -17.34 4.00 -24.62
N GLU A 39 -16.30 4.48 -23.96
CA GLU A 39 -15.05 4.87 -24.62
C GLU A 39 -14.37 3.68 -25.31
N LEU A 40 -14.34 2.52 -24.64
CA LEU A 40 -13.81 1.30 -25.23
C LEU A 40 -14.61 0.82 -26.44
N THR A 41 -15.96 0.89 -26.40
CA THR A 41 -16.78 0.54 -27.56
C THR A 41 -16.58 1.48 -28.73
N MET A 42 -16.38 2.77 -28.48
CA MET A 42 -16.10 3.76 -29.52
C MET A 42 -14.71 3.56 -30.14
N LEU A 43 -13.68 3.35 -29.33
CA LEU A 43 -12.31 3.14 -29.80
C LEU A 43 -12.15 1.85 -30.62
N LEU A 44 -12.99 0.84 -30.35
CA LEU A 44 -13.05 -0.41 -31.09
C LEU A 44 -14.04 -0.37 -32.28
N ASP A 45 -14.71 0.76 -32.50
CA ASP A 45 -15.74 0.95 -33.54
C ASP A 45 -16.82 -0.15 -33.52
N LEU A 46 -17.29 -0.50 -32.31
CA LEU A 46 -18.27 -1.56 -32.13
C LEU A 46 -19.68 -1.06 -32.45
N LYS A 47 -20.38 -1.79 -33.30
CA LYS A 47 -21.80 -1.55 -33.60
C LYS A 47 -22.66 -2.03 -32.43
N VAL A 48 -22.95 -1.13 -31.49
CA VAL A 48 -23.88 -1.38 -30.39
C VAL A 48 -25.23 -0.75 -30.72
N PRO A 49 -26.36 -1.51 -30.70
CA PRO A 49 -27.68 -0.96 -31.03
C PRO A 49 -28.11 0.19 -30.11
N MET A 50 -27.80 0.09 -28.82
CA MET A 50 -27.98 1.13 -27.81
C MET A 50 -26.77 1.16 -26.87
N LEU A 51 -26.32 2.36 -26.48
CA LEU A 51 -25.23 2.55 -25.52
C LEU A 51 -25.68 2.28 -24.06
N THR A 52 -26.32 1.14 -23.83
CA THR A 52 -26.62 0.65 -22.49
C THR A 52 -25.49 -0.23 -21.99
N LYS A 53 -25.15 -0.15 -20.70
CA LYS A 53 -24.15 -1.03 -20.08
C LYS A 53 -24.25 -2.50 -20.49
N LYS A 54 -25.48 -3.04 -20.53
CA LYS A 54 -25.72 -4.45 -20.89
C LYS A 54 -25.33 -4.77 -22.34
N GLU A 55 -25.67 -3.91 -23.28
CA GLU A 55 -25.38 -4.13 -24.69
C GLU A 55 -23.90 -3.90 -25.01
N MET A 56 -23.29 -2.87 -24.42
CA MET A 56 -21.84 -2.62 -24.55
C MET A 56 -21.03 -3.80 -24.02
N THR A 57 -21.38 -4.30 -22.83
CA THR A 57 -20.74 -5.48 -22.24
C THR A 57 -20.87 -6.70 -23.15
N ARG A 58 -22.05 -6.90 -23.75
CA ARG A 58 -22.30 -8.01 -24.68
C ARG A 58 -21.44 -7.90 -25.94
N ALA A 59 -21.41 -6.72 -26.56
CA ALA A 59 -20.61 -6.47 -27.76
C ALA A 59 -19.13 -6.70 -27.48
N LEU A 60 -18.59 -6.14 -26.38
CA LEU A 60 -17.20 -6.30 -25.98
C LEU A 60 -16.82 -7.76 -25.72
N ARG A 61 -17.69 -8.54 -25.07
CA ARG A 61 -17.48 -9.98 -24.85
C ARG A 61 -17.44 -10.75 -26.17
N GLN A 62 -18.36 -10.45 -27.08
CA GLN A 62 -18.39 -11.07 -28.41
C GLN A 62 -17.12 -10.75 -29.19
N THR A 63 -16.73 -9.48 -29.24
CA THR A 63 -15.48 -9.04 -29.85
C THR A 63 -14.28 -9.76 -29.24
N TRP A 64 -14.21 -9.89 -27.91
CA TRP A 64 -13.13 -10.61 -27.23
C TRP A 64 -13.08 -12.10 -27.59
N ALA A 65 -14.23 -12.77 -27.65
CA ALA A 65 -14.33 -14.19 -27.99
C ALA A 65 -13.86 -14.46 -29.42
N GLU A 66 -14.26 -13.61 -30.37
CA GLU A 66 -13.92 -13.70 -31.80
C GLU A 66 -12.53 -13.14 -32.13
N ALA A 67 -11.96 -12.31 -31.25
CA ALA A 67 -10.68 -11.65 -31.44
C ALA A 67 -9.50 -12.63 -31.56
N ASP A 68 -8.59 -12.30 -32.47
CA ASP A 68 -7.27 -12.91 -32.52
C ASP A 68 -6.32 -12.34 -31.44
N SER A 69 -5.13 -12.91 -31.33
CA SER A 69 -4.15 -12.49 -30.32
C SER A 69 -3.73 -11.02 -30.46
N THR A 70 -3.76 -10.46 -31.68
CA THR A 70 -3.39 -9.07 -31.94
C THR A 70 -4.46 -8.11 -31.43
N LEU A 71 -5.72 -8.38 -31.74
CA LEU A 71 -6.84 -7.56 -31.31
C LEU A 71 -7.04 -7.65 -29.78
N ARG A 72 -6.89 -8.85 -29.19
CA ARG A 72 -6.93 -9.00 -27.73
C ARG A 72 -5.84 -8.21 -27.02
N LEU A 73 -4.64 -8.17 -27.58
CA LEU A 73 -3.57 -7.33 -27.03
C LEU A 73 -3.89 -5.84 -27.19
N GLY A 74 -4.51 -5.44 -28.31
CA GLY A 74 -5.02 -4.08 -28.50
C GLY A 74 -6.04 -3.69 -27.43
N ILE A 75 -7.02 -4.55 -27.15
CA ILE A 75 -8.02 -4.32 -26.08
C ILE A 75 -7.34 -4.15 -24.72
N VAL A 76 -6.36 -5.00 -24.38
CA VAL A 76 -5.59 -4.88 -23.13
C VAL A 76 -4.91 -3.53 -23.03
N ASN A 77 -4.24 -3.09 -24.09
CA ASN A 77 -3.53 -1.81 -24.10
C ASN A 77 -4.49 -0.62 -24.01
N LEU A 78 -5.65 -0.68 -24.68
CA LEU A 78 -6.69 0.34 -24.58
C LEU A 78 -7.23 0.43 -23.16
N LEU A 79 -7.51 -0.70 -22.49
CA LEU A 79 -7.93 -0.72 -21.09
C LEU A 79 -6.87 -0.08 -20.17
N GLU A 80 -5.58 -0.36 -20.39
CA GLU A 80 -4.48 0.28 -19.66
C GLU A 80 -4.47 1.82 -19.90
N GLN A 81 -4.70 2.27 -21.14
CA GLN A 81 -4.77 3.70 -21.50
C GLN A 81 -5.98 4.42 -20.91
N LEU A 82 -7.13 3.75 -20.84
CA LEU A 82 -8.37 4.23 -20.22
C LEU A 82 -8.30 4.27 -18.68
N GLY A 83 -7.15 3.95 -18.10
CA GLY A 83 -6.94 4.02 -16.66
C GLY A 83 -7.52 2.84 -15.88
N VAL A 84 -7.85 1.71 -16.54
CA VAL A 84 -8.16 0.46 -15.84
C VAL A 84 -6.87 -0.03 -15.19
N LYS A 85 -6.66 0.38 -13.94
CA LYS A 85 -5.44 0.04 -13.19
C LYS A 85 -5.50 -1.41 -12.75
N THR A 86 -4.33 -2.05 -12.75
CA THR A 86 -4.13 -3.33 -12.09
C THR A 86 -4.52 -3.21 -10.61
N PRO A 87 -4.95 -4.30 -9.97
CA PRO A 87 -5.57 -4.32 -8.65
C PRO A 87 -4.54 -3.92 -7.61
N SER A 88 -3.25 -4.16 -7.89
CA SER A 88 -2.14 -3.68 -7.07
C SER A 88 -2.06 -2.15 -7.03
N LYS A 89 -2.30 -1.44 -8.13
CA LYS A 89 -2.31 0.04 -8.12
C LYS A 89 -3.61 0.60 -7.55
N ARG A 90 -4.75 0.03 -7.93
CA ARG A 90 -6.06 0.46 -7.42
C ARG A 90 -6.18 0.24 -5.91
N GLN A 91 -5.79 -0.93 -5.40
CA GLN A 91 -5.78 -1.18 -3.95
C GLN A 91 -4.78 -0.31 -3.19
N VAL A 92 -3.68 0.11 -3.81
CA VAL A 92 -2.73 1.03 -3.16
C VAL A 92 -3.30 2.44 -3.10
N GLU A 93 -3.92 2.92 -4.18
CA GLU A 93 -4.63 4.21 -4.19
C GLU A 93 -5.79 4.21 -3.19
N ASP A 94 -6.64 3.17 -3.22
CA ASP A 94 -7.74 3.02 -2.26
C ASP A 94 -7.25 2.98 -0.80
N LYS A 95 -6.07 2.42 -0.52
CA LYS A 95 -5.46 2.41 0.82
C LYS A 95 -4.94 3.78 1.22
N VAL A 96 -4.26 4.47 0.32
CA VAL A 96 -3.72 5.81 0.58
C VAL A 96 -4.89 6.75 0.89
N ASP A 97 -5.92 6.75 0.06
CA ASP A 97 -7.11 7.59 0.25
C ASP A 97 -7.84 7.25 1.56
N HIS A 98 -7.96 5.96 1.89
CA HIS A 98 -8.54 5.52 3.17
C HIS A 98 -7.74 6.00 4.37
N ILE A 99 -6.41 5.84 4.36
CA ILE A 99 -5.54 6.30 5.47
C ILE A 99 -5.56 7.83 5.59
N VAL A 100 -5.49 8.57 4.48
CA VAL A 100 -5.54 10.04 4.47
C VAL A 100 -6.88 10.54 5.01
N THR A 101 -7.99 9.86 4.66
CA THR A 101 -9.31 10.20 5.19
C THR A 101 -9.36 10.04 6.71
N ILE A 102 -8.84 8.92 7.24
CA ILE A 102 -8.75 8.70 8.69
C ILE A 102 -7.85 9.74 9.35
N LEU A 103 -6.69 10.03 8.75
CA LEU A 103 -5.75 11.01 9.27
C LEU A 103 -6.32 12.43 9.27
N GLY A 104 -7.26 12.75 8.36
CA GLY A 104 -7.92 14.05 8.31
C GLY A 104 -8.68 14.44 9.59
N GLU A 105 -8.99 13.47 10.46
CA GLU A 105 -9.60 13.71 11.78
C GLU A 105 -8.58 14.16 12.84
N TYR A 106 -7.28 14.07 12.53
CA TYR A 106 -6.18 14.38 13.43
C TYR A 106 -5.31 15.49 12.84
N GLU A 107 -4.67 16.28 13.70
CA GLU A 107 -3.53 17.08 13.24
C GLU A 107 -2.36 16.13 12.98
N TYR A 108 -1.72 16.22 11.82
CA TYR A 108 -0.54 15.42 11.49
C TYR A 108 0.42 16.20 10.59
N THR A 109 1.69 15.79 10.60
CA THR A 109 2.73 16.32 9.71
C THR A 109 2.92 15.42 8.49
N ARG A 110 3.48 15.97 7.40
CA ARG A 110 3.78 15.20 6.19
C ARG A 110 4.74 14.02 6.44
N GLU A 111 5.65 14.18 7.39
CA GLU A 111 6.58 13.11 7.81
C GLU A 111 5.83 11.95 8.47
N GLU A 112 4.91 12.27 9.40
CA GLU A 112 4.07 11.28 10.07
C GLU A 112 3.16 10.55 9.07
N GLU A 113 2.56 11.26 8.12
CA GLU A 113 1.75 10.67 7.05
C GLU A 113 2.55 9.63 6.25
N GLN A 114 3.76 9.98 5.80
CA GLN A 114 4.61 9.08 5.03
C GLN A 114 5.00 7.84 5.84
N GLU A 115 5.34 8.02 7.12
CA GLU A 115 5.70 6.91 7.99
C GLU A 115 4.51 5.97 8.24
N ILE A 116 3.31 6.51 8.43
CA ILE A 116 2.08 5.73 8.57
C ILE A 116 1.76 4.98 7.29
N LEU A 117 1.77 5.64 6.13
CA LEU A 117 1.53 5.01 4.84
C LEU A 117 2.50 3.86 4.59
N SER A 118 3.79 4.06 4.89
CA SER A 118 4.81 3.02 4.77
C SER A 118 4.55 1.82 5.70
N ALA A 119 4.05 2.05 6.91
CA ALA A 119 3.75 0.99 7.87
C ALA A 119 2.56 0.10 7.45
N PHE A 120 1.65 0.63 6.64
CA PHE A 120 0.45 -0.10 6.19
C PHE A 120 0.51 -0.58 4.74
N ILE A 121 1.63 -0.40 4.03
CA ILE A 121 1.76 -0.76 2.61
C ILE A 121 1.42 -2.24 2.34
N ASP A 122 1.94 -3.13 3.18
CA ASP A 122 1.73 -4.59 3.09
C ASP A 122 0.46 -5.07 3.80
N SER A 123 -0.21 -4.18 4.54
CA SER A 123 -1.44 -4.52 5.26
C SER A 123 -2.64 -4.58 4.32
N LYS A 124 -3.53 -5.57 4.52
CA LYS A 124 -4.81 -5.62 3.79
C LYS A 124 -5.68 -4.43 4.19
N LEU A 125 -6.40 -3.83 3.24
CA LEU A 125 -7.28 -2.67 3.49
C LEU A 125 -8.27 -2.94 4.64
N SER A 126 -8.87 -4.14 4.69
CA SER A 126 -9.80 -4.53 5.76
C SER A 126 -9.21 -4.59 7.17
N LYS A 127 -7.88 -4.57 7.29
CA LYS A 127 -7.17 -4.56 8.58
C LYS A 127 -6.77 -3.16 9.04
N ILE A 128 -6.98 -2.14 8.20
CA ILE A 128 -6.62 -0.74 8.47
C ILE A 128 -7.88 -0.07 9.03
N THR A 129 -7.90 0.08 10.36
CA THR A 129 -8.99 0.69 11.12
C THR A 129 -8.51 2.00 11.73
N ASP A 130 -9.45 2.89 12.04
CA ASP A 130 -9.18 4.22 12.60
C ASP A 130 -8.32 4.12 13.86
N GLU A 131 -8.69 3.21 14.76
CA GLU A 131 -7.96 2.93 16.00
C GLU A 131 -6.49 2.53 15.75
N LYS A 132 -6.20 1.76 14.70
CA LYS A 132 -4.83 1.36 14.38
C LYS A 132 -4.00 2.49 13.80
N VAL A 133 -4.62 3.31 12.95
CA VAL A 133 -3.96 4.50 12.39
C VAL A 133 -3.66 5.48 13.52
N ALA A 134 -4.62 5.74 14.42
CA ALA A 134 -4.45 6.60 15.59
C ALA A 134 -3.37 6.08 16.55
N ASN A 135 -3.41 4.78 16.88
CA ASN A 135 -2.38 4.15 17.73
C ASN A 135 -1.00 4.24 17.10
N LYS A 136 -0.91 4.07 15.77
CA LYS A 136 0.38 4.18 15.05
C LYS A 136 0.89 5.62 15.04
N LEU A 137 0.01 6.61 14.85
CA LEU A 137 0.36 8.04 14.92
C LEU A 137 0.90 8.39 16.31
N ASN A 138 0.21 7.97 17.38
CA ASN A 138 0.66 8.17 18.75
C ASN A 138 2.01 7.50 19.02
N TYR A 139 2.20 6.28 18.54
CA TYR A 139 3.47 5.57 18.66
C TYR A 139 4.62 6.32 17.98
N ILE A 140 4.41 6.85 16.77
CA ILE A 140 5.41 7.64 16.04
C ILE A 140 5.79 8.89 16.84
N ARG A 141 4.80 9.60 17.41
CA ARG A 141 5.03 10.79 18.24
C ARG A 141 5.82 10.49 19.48
N GLN A 142 5.43 9.45 20.21
CA GLN A 142 6.15 9.03 21.42
C GLN A 142 7.58 8.65 21.09
N ASN A 143 7.81 7.89 20.02
CA ASN A 143 9.18 7.58 19.57
C ASN A 143 9.99 8.82 19.20
N LYS A 144 9.38 9.83 18.56
CA LYS A 144 10.06 11.09 18.21
C LYS A 144 10.47 11.86 19.47
N ILE A 145 9.60 11.89 20.48
CA ILE A 145 9.90 12.48 21.80
C ILE A 145 11.02 11.71 22.50
N MET A 146 10.93 10.38 22.54
CA MET A 146 11.96 9.54 23.18
C MET A 146 13.33 9.73 22.53
N ARG A 147 13.41 9.69 21.20
CA ARG A 147 14.68 9.94 20.46
C ARG A 147 15.25 11.32 20.74
N LYS A 148 14.40 12.33 20.90
CA LYS A 148 14.84 13.68 21.29
C LYS A 148 15.48 13.65 22.69
N TRP A 149 14.87 12.95 23.65
CA TRP A 149 15.42 12.81 25.00
C TRP A 149 16.71 11.99 25.02
N GLU A 150 16.81 10.92 24.25
CA GLU A 150 18.05 10.14 24.09
C GLU A 150 19.21 11.03 23.65
N ALA A 151 18.97 11.89 22.65
CA ALA A 151 19.98 12.80 22.13
C ALA A 151 20.37 13.91 23.13
N VAL A 152 19.41 14.43 23.90
CA VAL A 152 19.65 15.52 24.86
C VAL A 152 20.38 15.01 26.11
N LEU A 153 20.04 13.81 26.58
CA LEU A 153 20.55 13.26 27.82
C LEU A 153 21.74 12.31 27.63
N ASP A 154 22.10 11.99 26.38
CA ASP A 154 23.10 10.97 26.03
C ASP A 154 22.80 9.61 26.70
N VAL A 155 21.52 9.21 26.61
CA VAL A 155 20.99 7.96 27.17
C VAL A 155 20.28 7.15 26.08
N LYS A 156 20.05 5.87 26.32
CA LYS A 156 19.18 5.02 25.49
C LYS A 156 18.00 4.51 26.29
N PHE A 157 16.80 4.51 25.74
CA PHE A 157 15.67 3.84 26.37
C PHE A 157 15.61 2.38 25.96
N ASN A 158 15.51 1.47 26.93
CA ASN A 158 15.38 0.05 26.65
C ASN A 158 13.93 -0.40 26.53
N THR A 159 13.74 -1.67 26.17
CA THR A 159 12.41 -2.28 26.00
C THR A 159 11.58 -2.33 27.27
N SER A 160 12.18 -2.04 28.43
CA SER A 160 11.53 -2.02 29.75
C SER A 160 11.29 -0.60 30.26
N SER A 161 11.30 0.41 29.38
CA SER A 161 11.09 1.83 29.73
C SER A 161 12.08 2.36 30.79
N LYS A 162 13.32 1.89 30.76
CA LYS A 162 14.42 2.42 31.57
C LYS A 162 15.45 3.13 30.69
N MET A 163 16.06 4.18 31.22
CA MET A 163 17.24 4.77 30.62
C MET A 163 18.46 3.90 30.89
N GLU A 164 19.26 3.69 29.87
CA GLU A 164 20.56 3.03 29.88
C GLU A 164 21.63 4.06 29.53
N PHE A 165 22.60 4.24 30.40
CA PHE A 165 23.69 5.20 30.19
C PHE A 165 24.94 4.77 30.93
N TYR A 166 26.09 5.31 30.49
CA TYR A 166 27.35 5.07 31.17
C TYR A 166 27.62 6.15 32.20
N HIS A 167 27.92 5.76 33.43
CA HIS A 167 28.29 6.69 34.49
C HIS A 167 29.61 6.30 35.14
N SER A 168 30.43 7.29 35.49
CA SER A 168 31.71 7.08 36.16
C SER A 168 31.49 7.11 37.67
N TYR A 169 31.71 5.97 38.31
CA TYR A 169 31.62 5.84 39.77
C TYR A 169 33.01 5.82 40.38
N GLU A 170 33.12 6.43 41.55
CA GLU A 170 34.31 6.41 42.39
C GLU A 170 34.17 5.29 43.43
N PHE A 171 35.23 4.52 43.58
CA PHE A 171 35.31 3.40 44.50
C PHE A 171 36.53 3.56 45.39
N ASP A 172 36.34 3.30 46.68
CA ASP A 172 37.39 3.31 47.67
C ASP A 172 37.57 1.90 48.23
N ILE A 173 38.80 1.37 48.16
CA ILE A 173 39.20 0.10 48.78
C ILE A 173 40.53 0.34 49.49
N ASP A 174 40.54 0.17 50.81
CA ASP A 174 41.67 0.46 51.70
C ASP A 174 42.26 1.87 51.47
N ASP A 175 43.47 1.96 50.91
CA ASP A 175 44.21 3.18 50.63
C ASP A 175 44.15 3.63 49.16
N LYS A 176 43.27 3.01 48.35
CA LYS A 176 43.15 3.26 46.92
C LYS A 176 41.77 3.77 46.53
N THR A 177 41.76 4.95 45.92
CA THR A 177 40.61 5.51 45.21
C THR A 177 40.79 5.30 43.71
N PHE A 178 39.78 4.73 43.05
CA PHE A 178 39.79 4.56 41.59
C PHE A 178 38.40 4.76 41.00
N ARG A 179 38.35 5.06 39.70
CA ARG A 179 37.08 5.24 38.97
C ARG A 179 36.83 4.11 38.00
N LYS A 180 35.57 3.68 37.91
CA LYS A 180 35.10 2.76 36.85
C LYS A 180 33.85 3.32 36.20
N THR A 181 33.83 3.27 34.88
CA THR A 181 32.64 3.57 34.09
C THR A 181 31.79 2.30 34.01
N LEU A 182 30.58 2.37 34.52
CA LEU A 182 29.64 1.25 34.54
C LEU A 182 28.41 1.59 33.71
N LEU A 183 27.78 0.55 33.15
CA LEU A 183 26.45 0.67 32.57
C LEU A 183 25.43 0.78 33.71
N THR A 184 24.68 1.86 33.70
CA THR A 184 23.68 2.21 34.71
C THR A 184 22.30 2.21 34.09
N PHE A 185 21.32 1.81 34.89
CA PHE A 185 19.91 1.82 34.54
C PHE A 185 19.16 2.78 35.46
N SER A 186 18.24 3.57 34.93
CA SER A 186 17.29 4.31 35.76
C SER A 186 16.25 3.37 36.39
N ASP A 187 15.50 3.90 37.35
CA ASP A 187 14.20 3.33 37.70
C ASP A 187 13.25 3.37 36.49
N TYR A 188 12.14 2.64 36.59
CA TYR A 188 11.11 2.65 35.56
C TYR A 188 10.57 4.06 35.38
N ILE A 189 10.51 4.49 34.12
CA ILE A 189 9.88 5.74 33.76
C ILE A 189 8.44 5.38 33.45
N ASP A 190 7.56 5.60 34.42
CA ASP A 190 6.13 5.51 34.20
C ASP A 190 5.75 6.60 33.19
N ASN A 191 5.16 6.18 32.08
CA ASN A 191 4.49 7.06 31.11
C ASN A 191 3.04 7.28 31.53
#